data_AF-A0A850YJA4-F1
#
_entry.id   AF-A0A850YJA4-F1
#
_cell.length_a   1.000
_cell.length_b   1.000
_cell.length_c   1.000
_cell.angle_alpha   90.00
_cell.angle_beta   90.00
_cell.angle_gamma   90.00
#
_symmetry.space_group_name_H-M   'P 1'
#
loop_
_entity.id
_entity.type
_entity.pdbx_description
1 polymer ?
#
loop_
_entity_poly.entity_id
_entity_poly.type
_entity_poly.pdbx_seq_one_letter_code
_entity_poly.pdbx_strand_id
1 'polypeptide(L)' 'ISYQLSTAVAQSDSAFVIDPITGEIKLTRGLDFEAAQTHEFRIRARDSGGLTAICKVLVEVVDVND' A
#
# COMPACT_ATOMS: atom_id res chain seq x y z
N ILE A 1 2.53 -14.36 -11.44
CA ILE A 1 2.14 -12.94 -11.27
C ILE A 1 2.95 -12.42 -10.09
N SER A 2 3.51 -11.21 -10.17
CA SER A 2 4.26 -10.57 -9.08
C SER A 2 3.64 -9.24 -8.70
N TYR A 3 3.60 -8.92 -7.41
CA TYR A 3 3.05 -7.68 -6.87
C TYR A 3 4.14 -6.73 -6.39
N GLN A 4 3.96 -5.43 -6.59
CA GLN A 4 4.90 -4.41 -6.16
C GLN A 4 4.17 -3.11 -5.80
N LEU A 5 4.60 -2.45 -4.73
CA LEU A 5 4.15 -1.10 -4.42
C LEU A 5 4.78 -0.09 -5.41
N SER A 6 3.96 0.70 -6.09
CA SER A 6 4.39 1.83 -6.90
C SER A 6 4.01 3.12 -6.19
N THR A 7 4.98 3.77 -5.56
CA THR A 7 4.79 5.03 -4.84
C THR A 7 4.34 6.12 -5.81
N ALA A 8 3.13 6.63 -5.61
CA ALA A 8 2.68 7.86 -6.24
C ALA A 8 2.52 8.91 -5.14
N VAL A 9 3.37 9.93 -5.24
CA VAL A 9 3.34 11.24 -4.57
C VAL A 9 3.45 11.29 -3.03
N ALA A 10 4.62 11.78 -2.60
CA ALA A 10 4.81 12.72 -1.50
C ALA A 10 4.14 12.41 -0.15
N GLN A 11 4.36 11.20 0.36
CA GLN A 11 4.39 10.79 1.78
C GLN A 11 4.14 9.28 1.84
N SER A 12 4.84 8.51 0.99
CA SER A 12 4.95 7.08 1.19
C SER A 12 5.91 6.85 2.35
N ASP A 13 5.42 7.16 3.53
CA ASP A 13 6.00 6.61 4.73
C ASP A 13 6.08 5.11 4.51
N SER A 14 7.26 4.55 4.83
CA SER A 14 7.63 3.15 4.64
C SER A 14 6.74 2.16 5.43
N ALA A 15 5.58 2.61 5.89
CA ALA A 15 4.60 1.93 6.72
C ALA A 15 3.94 0.75 6.03
N PHE A 16 3.89 0.70 4.68
CA PHE A 16 3.26 -0.39 3.94
C PHE A 16 4.26 -1.21 3.14
N VAL A 17 4.14 -2.52 3.23
CA VAL A 17 4.83 -3.49 2.37
C VAL A 17 3.82 -4.45 1.76
N ILE A 18 4.17 -5.01 0.60
CA ILE A 18 3.35 -6.01 -0.09
C ILE A 18 4.17 -7.27 -0.35
N ASP A 19 3.58 -8.42 -0.08
CA ASP A 19 4.16 -9.70 -0.46
C ASP A 19 4.11 -9.85 -1.99
N PRO A 20 5.27 -10.03 -2.65
CA PRO A 20 5.32 -10.06 -4.11
C PRO A 20 4.68 -11.30 -4.73
N ILE A 21 4.40 -12.35 -3.94
CA ILE A 21 3.80 -13.61 -4.39
C ILE A 21 2.31 -13.64 -4.10
N THR A 22 1.90 -13.30 -2.88
CA THR A 22 0.49 -13.39 -2.46
C THR A 22 -0.30 -12.10 -2.69
N GLY A 23 0.39 -10.96 -2.78
CA GLY A 23 -0.24 -9.64 -2.82
C GLY A 23 -0.74 -9.15 -1.45
N GLU A 24 -0.41 -9.86 -0.36
CA GLU A 24 -0.79 -9.47 1.00
C GLU A 24 -0.10 -8.16 1.40
N ILE A 25 -0.87 -7.19 1.90
CA ILE A 25 -0.36 -5.89 2.36
C ILE A 25 -0.19 -5.95 3.87
N LYS A 26 0.97 -5.52 4.37
CA LYS A 26 1.28 -5.45 5.79
C LYS A 26 1.78 -4.09 6.21
N LEU A 27 1.58 -3.79 7.48
CA LEU A 27 2.19 -2.66 8.15
C LEU A 27 3.60 -3.00 8.64
N THR A 28 4.57 -2.13 8.41
CA THR A 28 5.93 -2.22 8.98
C THR A 28 6.05 -1.50 10.32
N ARG A 29 5.11 -0.60 10.60
CA ARG A 29 5.00 0.19 11.83
C ARG A 29 3.55 0.60 12.05
N GLY A 30 3.22 1.01 13.27
CA GLY A 30 1.90 1.54 13.59
C GLY A 30 1.58 2.81 12.79
N LEU A 31 0.30 2.97 12.46
CA LEU A 31 -0.23 4.22 11.90
C LEU A 31 -0.70 5.10 13.06
N ASP A 32 -0.45 6.40 12.96
CA ASP A 32 -0.87 7.39 13.94
C ASP A 32 -1.92 8.29 13.29
N PHE A 33 -3.14 8.26 13.84
CA PHE A 33 -4.29 8.99 13.33
C PHE A 33 -4.03 10.51 13.28
N GLU A 34 -3.37 11.05 14.31
CA GLU A 34 -3.03 12.47 14.42
C GLU A 34 -1.99 12.89 13.37
N ALA A 35 -1.12 11.96 12.96
CA ALA A 35 -0.11 12.21 11.94
C ALA A 35 -0.68 12.13 10.52
N ALA A 36 -1.50 11.12 10.24
CA ALA A 36 -2.16 10.95 8.95
C ALA A 36 -3.41 10.07 9.07
N GLN A 37 -4.56 10.63 8.72
CA GLN A 37 -5.85 9.91 8.73
C GLN A 37 -6.04 9.02 7.49
N THR A 38 -5.34 9.32 6.39
CA THR A 38 -5.46 8.58 5.14
C THR A 38 -4.10 8.33 4.51
N HIS A 39 -3.96 7.14 3.91
CA HIS A 39 -2.79 6.78 3.11
C HIS A 39 -3.23 6.28 1.74
N GLU A 40 -2.59 6.81 0.70
CA GLU A 40 -2.84 6.39 -0.68
C GLU A 40 -1.58 5.83 -1.31
N PHE A 41 -1.70 4.68 -1.95
CA PHE A 41 -0.62 4.11 -2.75
C PHE A 41 -1.16 3.29 -3.92
N ARG A 42 -0.28 2.92 -4.83
CA ARG A 42 -0.63 2.08 -5.99
C ARG A 42 0.11 0.77 -5.92
N ILE A 43 -0.53 -0.29 -6.39
CA ILE A 43 0.05 -1.62 -6.54
C ILE A 43 0.13 -1.92 -8.03
N ARG A 44 1.29 -2.41 -8.47
CA ARG A 44 1.49 -2.99 -9.80
C ARG A 44 1.50 -4.51 -9.69
N ALA A 45 0.63 -5.17 -10.43
CA ALA A 45 0.69 -6.61 -10.68
C ALA A 45 1.29 -6.84 -12.06
N ARG A 46 2.26 -7.77 -12.17
CA ARG A 46 2.90 -8.16 -13.45
C ARG A 46 2.77 -9.65 -13.67
N ASP A 47 2.31 -10.08 -14.84
CA ASP A 47 2.28 -11.50 -15.20
C ASP A 47 3.62 -11.99 -15.77
N SER A 48 3.73 -13.30 -16.04
CA SER A 48 4.93 -13.88 -16.65
C SER A 48 5.11 -13.49 -18.12
N GLY A 49 4.06 -13.01 -18.79
CA GLY A 49 4.09 -12.48 -20.16
C GLY A 49 4.54 -11.02 -20.24
N GLY A 50 4.72 -10.35 -19.09
CA GLY A 50 5.16 -8.97 -19.01
C GLY A 50 4.03 -7.93 -19.02
N LEU A 51 2.77 -8.36 -19.07
CA LEU A 51 1.62 -7.45 -18.93
C LEU A 51 1.54 -6.95 -17.49
N THR A 52 1.15 -5.70 -17.32
CA THR A 52 1.02 -5.07 -16.00
C THR A 52 -0.34 -4.44 -15.81
N ALA A 53 -0.91 -4.64 -14.62
CA ALA A 53 -2.08 -3.92 -14.15
C ALA A 53 -1.71 -3.04 -12.95
N ILE A 54 -2.37 -1.89 -12.80
CA ILE A 54 -2.17 -0.97 -11.68
C ILE A 54 -3.49 -0.81 -10.94
N CYS A 55 -3.44 -0.91 -9.61
CA CYS A 55 -4.57 -0.68 -8.72
C CYS A 55 -4.20 0.46 -7.74
N LYS A 56 -5.19 1.28 -7.36
CA LYS A 56 -5.06 2.30 -6.32
C LYS A 56 -5.67 1.76 -5.02
N VAL A 57 -4.95 1.92 -3.92
CA VAL A 57 -5.38 1.55 -2.57
C VAL A 57 -5.50 2.81 -1.74
N LEU A 58 -6.63 2.95 -1.05
CA LEU A 58 -6.88 3.97 -0.05
C LEU A 58 -7.03 3.26 1.30
N VAL A 59 -6.23 3.67 2.28
CA VAL A 59 -6.30 3.19 3.66
C VAL A 59 -6.77 4.34 4.53
N GLU A 60 -7.84 4.11 5.28
CA GLU A 60 -8.37 5.04 6.27
C GLU A 60 -7.96 4.53 7.66
N VAL A 61 -7.33 5.40 8.44
CA VAL A 61 -6.95 5.13 9.82
C VAL A 61 -8.14 5.48 10.70
N VAL A 62 -8.62 4.52 11.50
CA VAL A 62 -9.72 4.73 12.44
C VAL A 62 -9.11 5.01 13.81
N ASP A 63 -9.55 6.08 14.46
CA ASP A 63 -9.17 6.35 15.84
C ASP A 63 -9.79 5.29 16.77
N VAL A 64 -8.96 4.76 17.67
CA VAL A 64 -9.39 3.76 18.66
C VAL A 64 -10.21 4.38 19.80
N ASN A 65 -10.30 5.71 19.87
CA ASN A 65 -10.96 6.46 20.93
C ASN A 65 -12.44 6.85 20.64
N ASP A 66 -13.08 6.27 19.63
CA ASP A 66 -14.53 6.45 19.36
C ASP A 66 -15.38 5.37 20.06
#